data_AF-A0A8H7WJA5-F1
#
_entry.id   AF-A0A8H7WJA5-F1
#
_cell.length_a   1.000
_cell.length_b   1.000
_cell.length_c   1.000
_cell.angle_alpha   90.00
_cell.angle_beta   90.00
_cell.angle_gamma   90.00
#
_symmetry.space_group_name_H-M   'P 1'
#
loop_
_entity.id
_entity.type
_entity.pdbx_description
1 polymer ?
#
loop_
_entity_poly.entity_id
_entity_poly.type
_entity_poly.pdbx_seq_one_letter_code
_entity_poly.pdbx_strand_id
1 'polypeptide(L)'
;MGSVLEYIAASRRKVDAGKFSVVGFCNDAVAGLVAITPAAGYVPYWSAPIFGIAGSFFVALFQDTSEAYFDTNEIFVVHGVAGWVGMLLTAGLARADVAALDEYTVIVNHKWEQLGIQVSDGLAGMAWSGGITFLILLCMEAVTIFTRRLWGIPEPEFQLILDQDIILDHEIGDECAAKTKESNDMALVRVNSYREGETILPGAGELEAGTFVGRSSRRDALRSRTRRFL
;
A
#
# COMPACT_ATOMS: atom_id res chain seq x y z
N MET A 1 16.91 -8.31 -32.59
CA MET A 1 15.80 -8.94 -31.84
C MET A 1 16.32 -9.17 -30.43
N GLY A 2 16.13 -8.19 -29.54
CA GLY A 2 16.65 -8.28 -28.18
C GLY A 2 15.96 -9.40 -27.43
N SER A 3 16.71 -10.17 -26.65
CA SER A 3 16.15 -11.28 -25.90
C SER A 3 15.21 -10.77 -24.80
N VAL A 4 14.24 -11.59 -24.38
CA VAL A 4 13.31 -11.23 -23.30
C VAL A 4 14.05 -10.86 -22.00
N LEU A 5 15.21 -11.47 -21.75
CA LEU A 5 16.10 -11.12 -20.65
C LEU A 5 16.70 -9.72 -20.78
N GLU A 6 16.96 -9.26 -22.00
CA GLU A 6 17.45 -7.92 -22.31
C GLU A 6 16.37 -6.86 -22.07
N TYR A 7 15.10 -7.19 -22.37
CA TYR A 7 13.97 -6.31 -22.12
C TYR A 7 13.68 -6.16 -20.62
N ILE A 8 13.77 -7.27 -19.86
CA ILE A 8 13.64 -7.27 -18.39
C ILE A 8 14.82 -6.55 -17.72
N ALA A 9 16.03 -6.66 -18.29
CA ALA A 9 17.19 -5.89 -17.84
C ALA A 9 17.07 -4.39 -18.18
N ALA A 10 16.37 -4.05 -19.27
CA ALA A 10 16.17 -2.68 -19.72
C ALA A 10 15.02 -1.93 -19.02
N SER A 11 13.96 -2.63 -18.59
CA SER A 11 12.82 -2.03 -17.87
C SER A 11 13.08 -1.79 -16.38
N ARG A 12 14.11 -2.42 -15.78
CA ARG A 12 14.60 -2.00 -14.45
C ARG A 12 15.10 -0.55 -14.56
N ARG A 13 14.31 0.37 -13.99
CA ARG A 13 14.51 1.83 -14.06
C ARG A 13 15.99 2.26 -14.02
N LYS A 14 16.25 3.26 -14.86
CA LYS A 14 17.48 4.03 -15.11
C LYS A 14 18.13 4.71 -13.89
N VAL A 15 18.19 4.08 -12.72
CA VAL A 15 18.99 4.56 -11.59
C VAL A 15 20.03 3.49 -11.27
N ASP A 16 21.21 3.68 -11.88
CA ASP A 16 22.44 2.94 -11.69
C ASP A 16 22.42 1.48 -12.14
N ALA A 17 22.66 1.26 -13.44
CA ALA A 17 23.05 -0.04 -13.99
C ALA A 17 24.30 -0.58 -13.27
N GLY A 18 24.08 -1.25 -12.13
CA GLY A 18 25.13 -1.72 -11.22
C GLY A 18 24.78 -1.70 -9.73
N LYS A 19 23.70 -1.05 -9.28
CA LYS A 19 23.29 -1.04 -7.86
C LYS A 19 22.03 -1.87 -7.63
N PHE A 20 22.08 -2.78 -6.66
CA PHE A 20 20.93 -3.59 -6.26
C PHE A 20 19.91 -2.73 -5.51
N SER A 21 18.69 -2.62 -6.04
CA SER A 21 17.60 -1.90 -5.37
C SER A 21 16.86 -2.83 -4.40
N VAL A 22 16.90 -2.50 -3.12
CA VAL A 22 16.12 -3.19 -2.07
C VAL A 22 14.62 -3.03 -2.34
N VAL A 23 14.19 -1.84 -2.79
CA VAL A 23 12.79 -1.56 -3.10
C VAL A 23 12.32 -2.40 -4.28
N GLY A 24 13.14 -2.53 -5.33
CA GLY A 24 12.82 -3.38 -6.47
C GLY A 24 12.70 -4.86 -6.08
N PHE A 25 13.58 -5.35 -5.20
CA PHE A 25 13.48 -6.71 -4.67
C PHE A 25 12.21 -6.92 -3.85
N CYS A 26 11.87 -6.00 -2.95
CA CYS A 26 10.63 -6.08 -2.17
C CYS A 26 9.39 -6.06 -3.09
N ASN A 27 9.42 -5.25 -4.15
CA ASN A 27 8.33 -5.18 -5.10
C ASN A 27 8.15 -6.49 -5.89
N ASP A 28 9.25 -7.07 -6.36
CA ASP A 28 9.25 -8.37 -7.04
C ASP A 28 8.78 -9.50 -6.10
N ALA A 29 9.15 -9.45 -4.81
CA ALA A 29 8.68 -10.41 -3.81
C ALA A 29 7.16 -10.29 -3.57
N VAL A 30 6.63 -9.07 -3.51
CA VAL A 30 5.19 -8.82 -3.41
C VAL A 30 4.48 -9.30 -4.68
N ALA A 31 5.03 -9.05 -5.86
CA ALA A 31 4.47 -9.54 -7.12
C ALA A 31 4.33 -11.08 -7.14
N GLY A 32 5.32 -11.81 -6.62
CA GLY A 32 5.24 -13.25 -6.47
C GLY A 32 4.17 -13.70 -5.46
N LEU A 33 4.03 -12.98 -4.34
CA LEU A 33 3.00 -13.24 -3.35
C LEU A 33 1.58 -13.01 -3.91
N VAL A 34 1.42 -11.92 -4.67
CA VAL A 34 0.16 -11.64 -5.37
C VAL A 34 -0.15 -12.73 -6.38
N ALA A 35 0.83 -13.14 -7.20
CA ALA A 35 0.62 -14.16 -8.22
C ALA A 35 0.20 -15.52 -7.64
N ILE A 36 0.73 -15.94 -6.48
CA ILE A 36 0.35 -17.22 -5.85
C ILE A 36 -0.97 -17.15 -5.08
N THR A 37 -1.45 -15.95 -4.71
CA THR A 37 -2.67 -15.75 -3.91
C THR A 37 -3.90 -16.53 -4.43
N PRO A 38 -4.27 -16.49 -5.72
CA PRO A 38 -5.42 -17.25 -6.22
C PRO A 38 -5.21 -18.76 -6.24
N ALA A 39 -3.95 -19.23 -6.13
CA ALA A 39 -3.57 -20.63 -6.32
C ALA A 39 -3.22 -21.36 -5.01
N ALA A 40 -3.01 -20.64 -3.90
CA ALA A 40 -2.37 -21.17 -2.70
C ALA A 40 -3.02 -22.44 -2.10
N GLY A 41 -4.33 -22.63 -2.29
CA GLY A 41 -5.07 -23.82 -1.83
C GLY A 41 -5.28 -24.91 -2.89
N TYR A 42 -4.83 -24.69 -4.13
CA TYR A 42 -5.22 -25.53 -5.28
C TYR A 42 -4.03 -26.11 -6.04
N VAL A 43 -2.82 -25.58 -5.83
CA VAL A 43 -1.62 -25.98 -6.58
C VAL A 43 -0.62 -26.71 -5.68
N PRO A 44 0.16 -27.66 -6.23
CA PRO A 44 1.14 -28.39 -5.45
C PRO A 44 2.33 -27.50 -5.09
N TYR A 45 2.96 -27.74 -3.93
CA TYR A 45 4.05 -26.90 -3.39
C TYR A 45 5.23 -26.69 -4.36
N TRP A 46 5.53 -27.67 -5.22
CA TRP A 46 6.61 -27.56 -6.20
C TRP A 46 6.35 -26.50 -7.28
N SER A 47 5.09 -26.12 -7.50
CA SER A 47 4.71 -25.13 -8.50
C SER A 47 4.83 -23.69 -8.00
N ALA A 48 4.94 -23.46 -6.68
CA ALA A 48 5.01 -22.13 -6.09
C ALA A 48 6.12 -21.22 -6.69
N PRO A 49 7.35 -21.71 -6.97
CA PRO A 49 8.38 -20.89 -7.62
C PRO A 49 7.98 -20.40 -9.03
N ILE A 50 7.13 -21.13 -9.75
CA ILE A 50 6.67 -20.75 -11.09
C ILE A 50 5.83 -19.48 -11.03
N PHE A 51 4.94 -19.37 -10.04
CA PHE A 51 4.12 -18.17 -9.82
C PHE A 51 4.98 -16.96 -9.47
N GLY A 52 6.00 -17.14 -8.62
CA GLY A 52 6.95 -16.08 -8.27
C GLY A 52 7.70 -15.56 -9.49
N ILE A 53 8.34 -16.45 -10.25
CA ILE A 53 9.11 -16.08 -11.45
C ILE A 53 8.20 -15.45 -12.51
N ALA A 54 7.05 -16.05 -12.80
CA ALA A 54 6.13 -15.54 -13.80
C ALA A 54 5.55 -14.17 -13.39
N GLY A 55 5.15 -14.02 -12.12
CA GLY A 55 4.64 -12.75 -11.59
C GLY A 55 5.65 -11.62 -11.77
N SER A 56 6.89 -11.79 -11.25
CA SER A 56 7.94 -10.77 -11.39
C SER A 56 8.32 -10.51 -12.85
N PHE A 57 8.34 -11.55 -13.68
CA PHE A 57 8.64 -11.45 -15.11
C PHE A 57 7.63 -10.58 -15.86
N PHE A 58 6.33 -10.82 -15.66
CA PHE A 58 5.30 -10.03 -16.32
C PHE A 58 5.20 -8.63 -15.74
N VAL A 59 5.44 -8.45 -14.44
CA VAL A 59 5.56 -7.11 -13.85
C VAL A 59 6.66 -6.31 -14.55
N ALA A 60 7.86 -6.89 -14.70
CA ALA A 60 8.97 -6.24 -15.39
C ALA A 60 8.68 -5.97 -16.88
N LEU A 61 7.84 -6.77 -17.54
CA LEU A 61 7.45 -6.52 -18.94
C LEU A 61 6.47 -5.36 -19.09
N PHE A 62 5.54 -5.20 -18.14
CA PHE A 62 4.46 -4.23 -18.22
C PHE A 62 4.71 -2.95 -17.41
N GLN A 63 5.82 -2.86 -16.69
CA GLN A 63 6.17 -1.73 -15.81
C GLN A 63 6.16 -0.40 -16.56
N ASP A 64 6.91 -0.28 -17.66
CA ASP A 64 6.98 0.97 -18.46
C ASP A 64 5.60 1.38 -19.01
N THR A 65 4.77 0.39 -19.37
CA THR A 65 3.42 0.65 -19.87
C THR A 65 2.50 1.10 -18.74
N SER A 66 2.59 0.48 -17.57
CA SER A 66 1.80 0.87 -16.40
C SER A 66 2.11 2.28 -15.93
N GLU A 67 3.40 2.64 -15.90
CA GLU A 67 3.85 3.98 -15.48
C GLU A 67 3.34 5.07 -16.44
N ALA A 68 3.24 4.76 -17.74
CA ALA A 68 2.77 5.72 -18.74
C ALA A 68 1.25 5.94 -18.75
N TYR A 69 0.44 4.92 -18.43
CA TYR A 69 -1.01 4.95 -18.68
C TYR A 69 -1.90 4.78 -17.45
N PHE A 70 -1.41 4.18 -16.37
CA PHE A 70 -2.25 3.78 -15.24
C PHE A 70 -1.83 4.42 -13.93
N ASP A 71 -0.62 4.12 -13.46
CA ASP A 71 -0.17 4.52 -12.13
C ASP A 71 1.36 4.53 -12.05
N THR A 72 1.90 5.59 -11.44
CA THR A 72 3.33 5.76 -11.16
C THR A 72 3.79 5.00 -9.92
N ASN A 73 2.86 4.63 -9.01
CA ASN A 73 3.17 3.95 -7.74
C ASN A 73 3.32 2.43 -7.89
N GLU A 74 3.28 1.92 -9.12
CA GLU A 74 3.43 0.49 -9.47
C GLU A 74 2.36 -0.44 -8.90
N ILE A 75 1.28 0.11 -8.33
CA ILE A 75 0.22 -0.68 -7.70
C ILE A 75 -0.50 -1.50 -8.77
N PHE A 76 -0.81 -0.89 -9.90
CA PHE A 76 -1.52 -1.55 -10.99
C PHE A 76 -0.70 -2.71 -11.60
N VAL A 77 0.59 -2.51 -11.85
CA VAL A 77 1.42 -3.57 -12.45
C VAL A 77 1.64 -4.71 -11.46
N VAL A 78 1.93 -4.42 -10.19
CA VAL A 78 2.20 -5.46 -9.19
C VAL A 78 0.94 -6.22 -8.79
N HIS A 79 -0.17 -5.53 -8.56
CA HIS A 79 -1.41 -6.17 -8.10
C HIS A 79 -2.31 -6.63 -9.25
N GLY A 80 -2.50 -5.77 -10.26
CA GLY A 80 -3.35 -6.05 -11.41
C GLY A 80 -2.73 -7.09 -12.34
N VAL A 81 -1.53 -6.81 -12.87
CA VAL A 81 -0.90 -7.71 -13.86
C VAL A 81 -0.43 -9.01 -13.22
N ALA A 82 0.29 -8.96 -12.09
CA ALA A 82 0.73 -10.20 -11.43
C ALA A 82 -0.45 -11.05 -10.92
N GLY A 83 -1.51 -10.42 -10.43
CA GLY A 83 -2.76 -11.09 -10.04
C GLY A 83 -3.41 -11.81 -11.23
N TRP A 84 -3.48 -11.14 -12.39
CA TRP A 84 -4.00 -11.73 -13.62
C TRP A 84 -3.20 -12.95 -14.09
N VAL A 85 -1.88 -12.83 -14.08
CA VAL A 85 -0.98 -13.96 -14.39
C VAL A 85 -1.21 -15.11 -13.41
N GLY A 86 -1.37 -14.80 -12.12
CA GLY A 86 -1.71 -15.77 -11.08
C GLY A 86 -3.01 -16.52 -11.36
N MET A 87 -4.08 -15.82 -11.75
CA MET A 87 -5.36 -16.44 -12.11
C MET A 87 -5.24 -17.40 -13.29
N LEU A 88 -4.51 -17.00 -14.34
CA LEU A 88 -4.27 -17.84 -15.52
C LEU A 88 -3.45 -19.08 -15.20
N LEU A 89 -2.37 -18.93 -14.42
CA LEU A 89 -1.55 -20.06 -13.98
C LEU A 89 -2.33 -21.02 -13.07
N THR A 90 -3.18 -20.48 -12.19
CA THR A 90 -4.07 -21.27 -11.34
C THR A 90 -4.99 -22.15 -12.19
N ALA A 91 -5.57 -21.61 -13.27
CA ALA A 91 -6.44 -22.38 -14.14
C ALA A 91 -5.76 -23.60 -14.78
N GLY A 92 -4.46 -23.48 -15.10
CA GLY A 92 -3.68 -24.56 -15.72
C GLY A 92 -3.06 -25.55 -14.72
N LEU A 93 -2.69 -25.09 -13.53
CA LEU A 93 -1.92 -25.85 -12.53
C LEU A 93 -2.74 -26.33 -11.32
N ALA A 94 -4.01 -25.93 -11.20
CA ALA A 94 -4.90 -26.43 -10.16
C ALA A 94 -5.05 -27.96 -10.27
N ARG A 95 -5.06 -28.63 -9.12
CA ARG A 95 -5.22 -30.09 -9.04
C ARG A 95 -6.26 -30.47 -8.00
N ALA A 96 -7.11 -31.42 -8.36
CA ALA A 96 -8.15 -31.93 -7.47
C ALA A 96 -7.60 -32.65 -6.23
N ASP A 97 -6.43 -33.28 -6.30
CA ASP A 97 -5.79 -33.96 -5.16
C ASP A 97 -5.33 -32.97 -4.08
N VAL A 98 -4.86 -31.79 -4.47
CA VAL A 98 -4.50 -30.71 -3.54
C VAL A 98 -5.75 -30.08 -2.95
N ALA A 99 -6.75 -29.79 -3.78
CA ALA A 99 -7.98 -29.16 -3.31
C ALA A 99 -8.79 -30.05 -2.36
N ALA A 100 -8.78 -31.37 -2.58
CA ALA A 100 -9.49 -32.33 -1.73
C ALA A 100 -8.88 -32.52 -0.32
N LEU A 101 -7.77 -31.84 0.00
CA LEU A 101 -7.16 -31.86 1.35
C LEU A 101 -8.10 -31.30 2.43
N ASP A 102 -9.09 -30.49 2.05
CA ASP A 102 -10.10 -29.94 2.97
C ASP A 102 -11.39 -30.78 3.05
N GLU A 103 -11.45 -31.91 2.34
CA GLU A 103 -12.59 -32.83 2.22
C GLU A 103 -13.90 -32.23 1.63
N TYR A 104 -13.93 -30.94 1.29
CA TYR A 104 -15.13 -30.22 0.84
C TYR A 104 -15.00 -29.74 -0.61
N THR A 105 -13.81 -29.29 -1.01
CA THR A 105 -13.61 -28.62 -2.28
C THR A 105 -13.47 -29.64 -3.42
N VAL A 106 -14.45 -29.62 -4.33
CA VAL A 106 -14.44 -30.45 -5.55
C VAL A 106 -14.09 -29.58 -6.75
N ILE A 107 -12.90 -29.78 -7.30
CA ILE A 107 -12.51 -29.18 -8.57
C ILE A 107 -12.74 -30.19 -9.69
N VAL A 108 -13.53 -29.81 -10.68
CA VAL A 108 -13.73 -30.62 -11.88
C VAL A 108 -12.51 -30.44 -12.78
N ASN A 109 -11.82 -31.54 -13.12
CA ASN A 109 -10.55 -31.55 -13.88
C ASN A 109 -10.69 -31.14 -15.38
N HIS A 110 -11.64 -30.27 -15.73
CA HIS A 110 -11.76 -29.70 -17.07
C HIS A 110 -10.92 -28.43 -17.18
N LYS A 111 -9.61 -28.61 -17.42
CA LYS A 111 -8.62 -27.51 -17.48
C LYS A 111 -9.05 -26.33 -18.37
N TRP A 112 -9.73 -26.59 -19.48
CA TRP A 112 -10.17 -25.56 -20.43
C TRP A 112 -11.40 -24.77 -19.94
N GLU A 113 -12.32 -25.44 -19.26
CA GLU A 113 -13.49 -24.79 -18.65
C GLU A 113 -13.04 -23.94 -17.45
N GLN A 114 -12.11 -24.45 -16.66
CA GLN A 114 -11.50 -23.71 -15.55
C GLN A 114 -10.81 -22.43 -16.04
N LEU A 115 -10.10 -22.49 -17.18
CA LEU A 115 -9.49 -21.30 -17.79
C LEU A 115 -10.55 -20.26 -18.18
N GLY A 116 -11.67 -20.69 -18.77
CA GLY A 116 -12.78 -19.79 -19.10
C GLY A 116 -13.36 -19.11 -17.86
N ILE A 117 -13.54 -19.87 -16.77
CA ILE A 117 -14.04 -19.34 -15.50
C ILE A 117 -13.07 -18.28 -14.94
N GLN A 118 -11.78 -18.59 -14.83
CA GLN A 118 -10.79 -17.65 -14.28
C GLN A 118 -10.66 -16.38 -15.13
N VAL A 119 -10.72 -16.49 -16.46
CA VAL A 119 -10.71 -15.33 -17.35
C VAL A 119 -11.97 -14.49 -17.14
N SER A 120 -13.15 -15.12 -17.05
CA SER A 120 -14.40 -14.39 -16.85
C SER A 120 -14.45 -13.69 -15.49
N ASP A 121 -13.95 -14.33 -14.44
CA ASP A 121 -13.87 -13.78 -13.08
C ASP A 121 -12.89 -12.60 -13.03
N GLY A 122 -11.69 -12.75 -13.62
CA GLY A 122 -10.70 -11.69 -13.67
C GLY A 122 -11.19 -10.46 -14.46
N LEU A 123 -11.91 -10.68 -15.56
CA LEU A 123 -12.50 -9.59 -16.36
C LEU A 123 -13.65 -8.90 -15.61
N ALA A 124 -14.51 -9.67 -14.94
CA ALA A 124 -15.59 -9.12 -14.13
C ALA A 124 -15.04 -8.26 -12.98
N GLY A 125 -14.01 -8.75 -12.28
CA GLY A 125 -13.34 -8.02 -11.21
C GLY A 125 -12.67 -6.72 -11.70
N MET A 126 -11.97 -6.77 -12.84
CA MET A 126 -11.38 -5.56 -13.44
C MET A 126 -12.43 -4.57 -13.92
N ALA A 127 -13.50 -5.04 -14.58
CA ALA A 127 -14.57 -4.19 -15.07
C ALA A 127 -15.31 -3.49 -13.92
N TRP A 128 -15.57 -4.21 -12.83
CA TRP A 128 -16.19 -3.65 -11.64
C TRP A 128 -15.27 -2.65 -10.94
N SER A 129 -14.07 -3.07 -10.56
CA SER A 129 -13.13 -2.21 -9.82
C SER A 129 -12.72 -0.99 -10.63
N GLY A 130 -12.29 -1.19 -11.88
CA GLY A 130 -11.89 -0.11 -12.77
C GLY A 130 -13.06 0.79 -13.18
N GLY A 131 -14.20 0.20 -13.55
CA GLY A 131 -15.37 0.95 -14.00
C GLY A 131 -16.02 1.79 -12.90
N ILE A 132 -16.24 1.20 -11.71
CA ILE A 132 -16.82 1.92 -10.58
C ILE A 132 -15.84 2.97 -10.04
N THR A 133 -14.55 2.66 -9.94
CA THR A 133 -13.55 3.65 -9.52
C THR A 133 -13.50 4.83 -10.50
N PHE A 134 -13.49 4.57 -11.81
CA PHE A 134 -13.53 5.63 -12.81
C PHE A 134 -14.79 6.50 -12.69
N LEU A 135 -15.95 5.89 -12.48
CA LEU A 135 -17.20 6.63 -12.24
C LEU A 135 -17.12 7.49 -10.97
N ILE A 136 -16.58 6.95 -9.88
CA ILE A 136 -16.40 7.69 -8.62
C ILE A 136 -15.48 8.89 -8.85
N LEU A 137 -14.35 8.71 -9.55
CA LEU A 137 -13.42 9.79 -9.85
C LEU A 137 -14.07 10.90 -10.68
N LEU A 138 -14.88 10.55 -11.69
CA LEU A 138 -15.64 11.54 -12.46
C LEU A 138 -16.67 12.29 -11.61
N CYS A 139 -17.35 11.59 -10.71
CA CYS A 139 -18.29 12.22 -9.77
C CYS A 139 -17.56 13.17 -8.80
N MET A 140 -16.42 12.75 -8.26
CA MET A 140 -15.59 13.60 -7.39
C MET A 140 -15.09 14.84 -8.13
N GLU A 141 -14.61 14.68 -9.35
CA GLU A 141 -14.18 15.81 -10.19
C GLU A 141 -15.33 16.78 -10.46
N ALA A 142 -16.52 16.26 -10.78
CA ALA A 142 -17.72 17.08 -10.97
C ALA A 142 -18.09 17.88 -9.69
N VAL A 143 -18.03 17.24 -8.52
CA VAL A 143 -18.28 17.89 -7.23
C VAL A 143 -17.22 18.95 -6.92
N THR A 144 -15.94 18.67 -7.19
CA THR A 144 -14.84 19.61 -7.00
C THR A 144 -15.03 20.84 -7.90
N ILE A 145 -15.31 20.64 -9.19
CA ILE A 145 -15.57 21.74 -10.13
C ILE A 145 -16.80 22.55 -9.69
N PHE A 146 -17.88 21.89 -9.26
CA PHE A 146 -19.09 22.56 -8.78
C PHE A 146 -18.82 23.41 -7.54
N THR A 147 -18.15 22.84 -6.53
CA THR A 147 -17.81 23.53 -5.27
C THR A 147 -16.89 24.71 -5.54
N ARG A 148 -15.88 24.51 -6.41
CA ARG A 148 -14.94 25.56 -6.81
C ARG A 148 -15.65 26.73 -7.51
N ARG A 149 -16.62 26.43 -8.39
CA ARG A 149 -17.46 27.44 -9.05
C ARG A 149 -18.40 28.17 -8.08
N LEU A 150 -18.97 27.47 -7.10
CA LEU A 150 -19.87 28.05 -6.12
C LEU A 150 -19.17 29.09 -5.22
N TRP A 151 -17.93 28.81 -4.82
CA TRP A 151 -17.13 29.68 -3.94
C TRP A 151 -16.20 30.66 -4.67
N GLY A 152 -16.11 30.58 -6.00
CA GLY A 152 -15.31 31.51 -6.81
C GLY A 152 -13.79 31.40 -6.61
N ILE A 153 -13.30 30.26 -6.10
CA ILE A 153 -11.88 30.05 -5.77
C ILE A 153 -11.10 29.63 -7.04
N PRO A 154 -9.97 30.25 -7.38
CA PRO A 154 -9.13 29.81 -8.50
C PRO A 154 -8.44 28.45 -8.20
N GLU A 155 -8.22 27.62 -9.22
CA GLU A 155 -7.58 26.28 -9.12
C GLU A 155 -6.35 26.20 -8.20
N PRO A 156 -5.31 27.04 -8.38
CA PRO A 156 -4.09 26.90 -7.60
C PRO A 156 -4.30 27.16 -6.12
N GLU A 157 -5.26 28.02 -5.74
CA GLU A 157 -5.56 28.30 -4.33
C GLU A 157 -6.35 27.16 -3.69
N PHE A 158 -7.29 26.55 -4.42
CA PHE A 158 -8.06 25.40 -3.92
C PHE A 158 -7.17 24.18 -3.67
N GLN A 159 -6.23 23.89 -4.59
CA GLN A 159 -5.24 22.83 -4.40
C GLN A 159 -4.33 23.12 -3.20
N LEU A 160 -3.86 24.36 -3.06
CA LEU A 160 -3.00 24.74 -1.93
C LEU A 160 -3.71 24.59 -0.57
N ILE A 161 -5.01 24.89 -0.51
CA ILE A 161 -5.82 24.67 0.70
C ILE A 161 -5.90 23.18 1.03
N LEU A 162 -6.21 22.34 0.04
CA LEU A 162 -6.28 20.88 0.25
C LEU A 162 -4.93 20.29 0.68
N ASP A 163 -3.84 20.71 0.03
CA ASP A 163 -2.50 20.20 0.32
C ASP A 163 -2.01 20.68 1.69
N GLN A 164 -2.28 21.93 2.07
CA GLN A 164 -1.82 22.49 3.34
C GLN A 164 -2.53 21.85 4.54
N ASP A 165 -3.82 21.52 4.40
CA ASP A 165 -4.55 20.79 5.44
C ASP A 165 -4.02 19.35 5.60
N ILE A 166 -3.69 18.66 4.50
CA ILE A 166 -3.12 17.31 4.53
C ILE A 166 -1.72 17.29 5.15
N ILE A 167 -0.87 18.25 4.80
CA ILE A 167 0.51 18.33 5.32
C ILE A 167 0.51 18.62 6.82
N LEU A 168 -0.38 19.51 7.29
CA LEU A 168 -0.50 19.80 8.72
C LEU A 168 -0.92 18.57 9.52
N ASP A 169 -1.87 17.77 9.01
CA ASP A 169 -2.30 16.55 9.69
C ASP A 169 -1.22 15.46 9.69
N HIS A 170 -0.40 15.34 8.63
CA HIS A 170 0.72 14.40 8.60
C HIS A 170 1.85 14.82 9.56
N GLU A 171 2.24 16.10 9.59
CA GLU A 171 3.24 16.59 10.53
C GLU A 171 2.77 16.38 11.98
N ILE A 172 1.49 16.62 12.27
CA ILE A 172 0.92 16.37 13.61
C ILE A 172 0.94 14.87 13.94
N GLY A 173 0.62 14.01 12.98
CA GLY A 173 0.67 12.55 13.13
C GLY A 173 2.07 12.03 13.47
N ASP A 174 3.09 12.51 12.76
CA ASP A 174 4.49 12.16 13.00
C ASP A 174 5.00 12.72 14.32
N GLU A 175 4.64 13.96 14.67
CA GLU A 175 5.01 14.55 15.95
C GLU A 175 4.35 13.79 17.12
N CYS A 176 3.14 13.26 16.92
CA CYS A 176 2.45 12.42 17.90
C CYS A 176 3.11 11.04 18.02
N ALA A 177 3.44 10.40 16.90
CA ALA A 177 4.13 9.11 16.87
C ALA A 177 5.54 9.20 17.49
N ALA A 178 6.28 10.28 17.20
CA ALA A 178 7.59 10.56 17.77
C ALA A 178 7.52 10.73 19.30
N LYS A 179 6.54 11.49 19.82
CA LYS A 179 6.33 11.64 21.27
C LYS A 179 5.92 10.32 21.94
N THR A 180 5.11 9.50 21.28
CA THR A 180 4.77 8.16 21.80
C THR A 180 6.01 7.27 21.87
N LYS A 181 6.89 7.32 20.87
CA LYS A 181 8.15 6.58 20.87
C LYS A 181 9.09 7.05 21.98
N GLU A 182 9.25 8.36 22.15
CA GLU A 182 10.05 8.93 23.24
C GLU A 182 9.49 8.55 24.63
N SER A 183 8.17 8.61 24.80
CA SER A 183 7.49 8.18 26.03
C SER A 183 7.69 6.68 26.30
N ASN A 184 7.62 5.84 25.27
CA ASN A 184 7.80 4.39 25.41
C ASN A 184 9.27 4.02 25.67
N ASP A 185 10.23 4.68 25.03
CA ASP A 185 11.65 4.50 25.29
C ASP A 185 12.01 4.95 26.71
N MET A 186 11.45 6.06 27.20
CA MET A 186 11.56 6.49 28.60
C MET A 186 10.94 5.48 29.56
N ALA A 187 9.78 4.91 29.23
CA ALA A 187 9.17 3.86 30.04
C ALA A 187 10.05 2.60 30.07
N LEU A 188 10.66 2.23 28.94
CA LEU A 188 11.58 1.10 28.86
C LEU A 188 12.87 1.34 29.65
N VAL A 189 13.48 2.53 29.58
CA VAL A 189 14.64 2.91 30.41
C VAL A 189 14.28 2.83 31.90
N ARG A 190 13.08 3.29 32.28
CA ARG A 190 12.59 3.23 33.66
C ARG A 190 12.33 1.79 34.13
N VAL A 191 11.80 0.93 33.26
CA VAL A 191 11.60 -0.50 33.57
C VAL A 191 12.95 -1.23 33.67
N ASN A 192 13.91 -0.89 32.81
CA ASN A 192 15.25 -1.50 32.86
C ASN A 192 16.01 -1.06 34.11
N SER A 193 15.88 0.19 34.56
CA SER A 193 16.50 0.64 35.81
C SER A 193 15.92 -0.04 37.07
N TYR A 194 14.62 -0.38 37.07
CA TYR A 194 14.03 -1.23 38.12
C TYR A 194 14.54 -2.68 38.08
N ARG A 195 14.89 -3.19 36.89
CA ARG A 195 15.40 -4.56 36.71
C ARG A 195 16.87 -4.71 37.10
N GLU A 196 17.67 -3.65 36.97
CA GLU A 196 19.11 -3.65 37.29
C GLU A 196 19.43 -3.28 38.75
N GLY A 197 18.42 -3.02 39.60
CA GLY A 197 18.60 -2.92 41.05
C GLY A 197 19.34 -1.68 41.54
N GLU A 198 19.51 -0.65 40.69
CA GLU A 198 20.05 0.63 41.13
C GLU A 198 19.00 1.41 41.91
N THR A 199 19.07 1.28 43.23
CA THR A 199 18.31 2.09 44.18
C THR A 199 18.94 3.49 44.25
N ILE A 200 18.64 4.36 43.28
CA ILE A 200 18.96 5.78 43.41
C ILE A 200 17.76 6.50 44.03
N LEU A 201 17.70 6.50 45.36
CA LEU A 201 17.07 7.59 46.11
C LEU A 201 17.97 7.91 47.30
N PRO A 202 18.32 9.19 47.47
CA PRO A 202 17.87 9.85 48.69
C PRO A 202 17.27 11.22 48.37
N GLY A 203 16.06 11.46 48.87
CA GLY A 203 15.43 12.78 48.79
C GLY A 203 13.92 12.73 48.77
N ALA A 204 13.31 12.32 49.89
CA ALA A 204 11.94 12.69 50.17
C ALA A 204 11.91 14.22 50.36
N GLY A 205 11.46 14.93 49.33
CA GLY A 205 11.21 16.37 49.34
C GLY A 205 10.19 16.66 48.25
N GLU A 206 9.06 17.22 48.66
CA GLU A 206 7.92 17.63 47.84
C GLU A 206 8.34 18.27 46.51
N LEU A 207 7.70 17.86 45.41
CA LEU A 207 7.47 18.70 44.23
C LEU A 207 6.36 18.06 43.39
N GLU A 208 5.15 18.52 43.70
CA GLU A 208 3.97 18.71 42.87
C GLU A 208 3.59 17.64 41.83
N ALA A 209 2.37 17.12 42.02
CA ALA A 209 1.53 16.66 40.93
C ALA A 209 1.42 17.79 39.90
N GLY A 210 2.30 17.76 38.91
CA GLY A 210 2.27 18.59 37.72
C GLY A 210 0.99 18.34 36.95
N THR A 211 -0.03 19.09 37.34
CA THR A 211 -1.16 19.54 36.55
C THR A 211 -0.99 19.23 35.06
N PHE A 212 -1.90 18.41 34.55
CA PHE A 212 -2.28 18.38 33.14
C PHE A 212 -2.85 19.76 32.78
N VAL A 213 -1.98 20.77 32.70
CA VAL A 213 -2.33 22.09 32.17
C VAL A 213 -2.46 21.89 30.68
N GLY A 214 -3.71 21.78 30.24
CA GLY A 214 -4.05 21.76 28.83
C GLY A 214 -3.32 22.87 28.10
N ARG A 215 -2.57 22.49 27.06
CA ARG A 215 -2.15 23.38 25.97
C ARG A 215 -3.39 23.81 25.18
N SER A 216 -4.33 24.53 25.80
CA SER A 216 -5.35 25.32 25.10
C SER A 216 -4.77 26.64 24.58
N SER A 217 -3.72 27.15 25.24
CA SER A 217 -3.17 28.49 25.00
C SER A 217 -2.62 28.72 23.57
N ARG A 218 -2.08 27.70 22.87
CA ARG A 218 -1.64 27.86 21.46
C ARG A 218 -2.78 27.72 20.44
N ARG A 219 -3.79 26.87 20.72
CA ARG A 219 -5.00 26.76 19.89
C ARG A 219 -5.82 28.05 19.95
N ASP A 220 -5.88 28.68 21.12
CA ASP A 220 -6.61 29.94 21.33
C ASP A 220 -5.87 31.16 20.74
N ALA A 221 -4.53 31.18 20.81
CA ALA A 221 -3.72 32.23 20.16
C ALA A 221 -3.86 32.21 18.63
N LEU A 222 -3.92 31.02 18.01
CA LEU A 222 -4.10 30.89 16.56
C LEU A 222 -5.55 31.16 16.12
N ARG A 223 -6.57 30.72 16.89
CA ARG A 223 -7.98 31.07 16.66
C ARG A 223 -8.27 32.58 16.69
N SER A 224 -7.48 33.34 17.46
CA SER A 224 -7.62 34.81 17.53
C SER A 224 -7.05 35.54 16.30
N ARG A 225 -6.19 34.87 15.52
CA ARG A 225 -5.59 35.43 14.29
C ARG A 225 -6.48 35.20 13.07
N THR A 226 -7.22 34.09 13.02
CA THR A 226 -8.13 33.75 11.92
C THR A 226 -9.41 34.60 11.91
N ARG A 227 -9.87 35.10 13.07
CA ARG A 227 -11.02 36.01 13.15
C ARG A 227 -10.75 37.45 12.70
N ARG A 228 -9.53 37.75 12.24
CA ARG A 228 -9.17 39.10 11.74
C ARG A 228 -9.23 39.21 10.21
N PHE A 229 -9.58 38.12 9.53
CA PHE A 229 -9.68 38.01 8.06
C PHE A 229 -11.08 37.56 7.57
N LEU A 230 -12.07 37.54 8.46
CA LEU A 230 -13.51 37.51 8.13
C LEU A 230 -14.10 38.88 8.49
#